data_AF-A0A7V5Y5K0-F1
#
_entry.id   AF-A0A7V5Y5K0-F1
#
_cell.length_a   1.000
_cell.length_b   1.000
_cell.length_c   1.000
_cell.angle_alpha   90.00
_cell.angle_beta   90.00
_cell.angle_gamma   90.00
#
_symmetry.space_group_name_H-M   'P 1'
#
loop_
_entity.id
_entity.type
_entity.pdbx_description
1 polymer ?
#
loop_
_entity_poly.entity_id
_entity_poly.type
_entity_poly.pdbx_seq_one_letter_code
_entity_poly.pdbx_strand_id
1 'polypeptide(L)'
;SWIDQVQPYVKTRLLHRCPSDNSPAWNEEPPRVTSYGFNAYLDPFHPPYGDRMNPRPFPLAAVFSPAQCVWAAELAERNSRTGMLIKGDHFMPMYWGTPPRVVDSQMNMMTWDATRGEPTTLAIRRHHGGANYVFVDGHAKWHQFRDTWRQIPGYPPVRDWYDPMKADNQ
;
A
#
# COMPACT_ATOMS: atom_id res chain seq x y z
N SER A 1 6.71 14.27 -6.75
CA SER A 1 6.01 12.98 -6.54
C SER A 1 5.24 12.60 -7.81
N TRP A 2 4.79 11.35 -7.97
CA TRP A 2 3.91 10.93 -9.07
C TRP A 2 2.65 11.80 -9.16
N ILE A 3 2.15 12.26 -8.00
CA ILE A 3 0.91 13.01 -7.92
C ILE A 3 1.07 14.40 -8.58
N ASP A 4 2.29 14.93 -8.56
CA ASP A 4 2.63 16.16 -9.28
C ASP A 4 2.70 15.92 -10.80
N GLN A 5 3.08 14.71 -11.23
CA GLN A 5 3.15 14.37 -12.66
C GLN A 5 1.75 14.22 -13.29
N VAL A 6 0.76 13.73 -12.53
CA VAL A 6 -0.63 13.60 -13.01
C VAL A 6 -1.43 14.89 -12.89
N GLN A 7 -0.93 15.87 -12.12
CA GLN A 7 -1.67 17.09 -11.83
C GLN A 7 -2.14 17.89 -13.06
N PRO A 8 -1.40 17.95 -14.20
CA PRO A 8 -1.89 18.58 -15.42
C PRO A 8 -3.20 17.97 -15.95
N TYR A 9 -3.46 16.70 -15.67
CA TYR A 9 -4.65 15.97 -16.12
C TYR A 9 -5.81 16.07 -15.13
N VAL A 10 -5.51 16.06 -13.82
CA VAL A 10 -6.51 16.08 -12.75
C VAL A 10 -7.04 17.50 -12.50
N LYS A 11 -6.23 18.54 -12.78
CA LYS A 11 -6.58 19.97 -12.70
C LYS A 11 -7.07 20.45 -11.33
N THR A 12 -7.00 19.64 -10.29
CA THR A 12 -7.35 20.02 -8.91
C THR A 12 -6.56 19.21 -7.89
N ARG A 13 -5.97 19.90 -6.90
CA ARG A 13 -5.26 19.25 -5.79
C ARG A 13 -6.21 18.72 -4.72
N LEU A 14 -7.51 19.05 -4.78
CA LEU A 14 -8.50 18.58 -3.81
C LEU A 14 -8.63 17.05 -3.81
N LEU A 15 -8.36 16.40 -4.95
CA LEU A 15 -8.41 14.94 -5.10
C LEU A 15 -7.23 14.23 -4.43
N HIS A 16 -6.22 14.95 -3.96
CA HIS A 16 -5.08 14.36 -3.28
C HIS A 16 -5.41 13.94 -1.85
N ARG A 17 -6.41 14.59 -1.23
CA ARG A 17 -6.78 14.40 0.17
C ARG A 17 -8.17 13.78 0.26
N CYS A 18 -8.26 12.65 0.94
CA CYS A 18 -9.54 12.11 1.38
C CYS A 18 -10.15 13.07 2.41
N PRO A 19 -11.44 13.44 2.31
CA PRO A 19 -12.10 14.30 3.30
C PRO A 19 -12.06 13.75 4.74
N SER A 20 -11.96 12.43 4.87
CA SER A 20 -11.86 11.74 6.17
C SER A 20 -10.42 11.57 6.66
N ASP A 21 -9.41 12.02 5.90
CA ASP A 21 -8.02 12.06 6.33
C ASP A 21 -7.76 13.28 7.22
N ASN A 22 -7.62 13.00 8.51
CA ASN A 22 -7.37 13.98 9.55
C ASN A 22 -5.91 14.00 10.01
N SER A 23 -4.98 13.56 9.16
CA SER A 23 -3.56 13.51 9.53
C SER A 23 -3.04 14.90 9.89
N PRO A 24 -2.38 15.08 11.04
CA PRO A 24 -1.76 16.37 11.33
C PRO A 24 -0.56 16.65 10.39
N ALA A 25 -0.07 15.65 9.64
CA ALA A 25 0.98 15.82 8.65
C ALA A 25 0.59 16.77 7.49
N TRP A 26 -0.71 17.06 7.30
CA TRP A 26 -1.16 18.09 6.35
C TRP A 26 -0.69 19.50 6.72
N ASN A 27 -0.35 19.74 7.99
CA ASN A 27 0.06 21.03 8.52
C ASN A 27 1.56 21.09 8.87
N GLU A 28 2.35 20.09 8.47
CA GLU A 28 3.80 20.07 8.66
C GLU A 28 4.54 20.78 7.51
N GLU A 29 5.85 20.98 7.68
CA GLU A 29 6.76 21.51 6.65
C GLU A 29 7.86 20.48 6.33
N PRO A 30 7.90 19.89 5.13
CA PRO A 30 6.90 20.00 4.06
C PRO A 30 5.60 19.25 4.41
N PRO A 31 4.45 19.68 3.88
CA PRO A 31 3.18 19.03 4.18
C PRO A 31 3.05 17.69 3.47
N ARG A 32 2.24 16.80 4.06
CA ARG A 32 1.76 15.59 3.38
C ARG A 32 1.16 15.97 2.03
N VAL A 33 1.54 15.24 0.99
CA VAL A 33 1.13 15.54 -0.40
C VAL A 33 -0.14 14.81 -0.83
N THR A 34 -0.45 13.66 -0.20
CA THR A 34 -1.62 12.84 -0.54
C THR A 34 -2.08 11.93 0.60
N SER A 35 -3.36 11.57 0.61
CA SER A 35 -3.93 10.51 1.44
C SER A 35 -3.56 9.11 0.97
N TYR A 36 -3.07 8.95 -0.26
CA TYR A 36 -2.94 7.65 -0.92
C TYR A 36 -1.47 7.25 -1.07
N GLY A 37 -1.14 6.02 -0.68
CA GLY A 37 0.17 5.45 -0.84
C GLY A 37 0.18 4.46 -2.00
N PHE A 38 1.36 4.20 -2.54
CA PHE A 38 1.56 3.20 -3.58
C PHE A 38 2.09 1.89 -3.06
N ASN A 39 1.71 0.85 -3.78
CA ASN A 39 2.22 -0.48 -3.58
C ASN A 39 3.70 -0.55 -4.01
N ALA A 40 4.58 -0.69 -3.03
CA ALA A 40 6.02 -0.73 -3.28
C ALA A 40 6.47 -1.93 -4.13
N TYR A 41 5.67 -3.00 -4.32
CA TYR A 41 6.05 -4.08 -5.25
C TYR A 41 6.26 -3.59 -6.69
N LEU A 42 5.58 -2.53 -7.06
CA LEU A 42 5.57 -1.95 -8.41
C LEU A 42 6.55 -0.77 -8.52
N ASP A 43 7.23 -0.40 -7.43
CA ASP A 43 8.28 0.61 -7.43
C ASP A 43 9.64 -0.03 -7.79
N PRO A 44 10.47 0.61 -8.65
CA PRO A 44 11.72 0.02 -9.11
C PRO A 44 12.75 -0.28 -8.02
N PHE A 45 12.68 0.38 -6.86
CA PHE A 45 13.73 0.37 -5.83
C PHE A 45 13.42 -0.55 -4.65
N HIS A 46 12.32 -1.29 -4.70
CA HIS A 46 11.87 -2.11 -3.59
C HIS A 46 11.90 -3.62 -3.90
N PRO A 47 12.29 -4.44 -2.91
CA PRO A 47 12.34 -5.89 -3.07
C PRO A 47 10.93 -6.47 -3.21
N PRO A 48 10.80 -7.69 -3.73
CA PRO A 48 11.88 -8.57 -4.18
C PRO A 48 12.29 -8.35 -5.65
N TYR A 49 11.64 -7.43 -6.35
CA TYR A 49 11.79 -7.33 -7.81
C TYR A 49 12.84 -6.33 -8.25
N GLY A 50 13.09 -5.29 -7.46
CA GLY A 50 14.24 -4.40 -7.62
C GLY A 50 14.85 -4.07 -6.27
N ASP A 51 15.90 -3.24 -6.28
CA ASP A 51 16.49 -2.69 -5.07
C ASP A 51 17.22 -1.37 -5.39
N ARG A 52 17.77 -0.70 -4.37
CA ARG A 52 18.48 0.58 -4.54
C ARG A 52 19.74 0.49 -5.41
N MET A 53 20.39 -0.67 -5.45
CA MET A 53 21.59 -0.93 -6.25
C MET A 53 21.24 -1.44 -7.65
N ASN A 54 20.13 -2.18 -7.78
CA ASN A 54 19.63 -2.76 -9.02
C ASN A 54 18.15 -2.41 -9.23
N PRO A 55 17.83 -1.16 -9.59
CA PRO A 55 16.45 -0.76 -9.79
C PRO A 55 15.84 -1.47 -10.99
N ARG A 56 14.62 -1.97 -10.84
CA ARG A 56 13.90 -2.70 -11.90
C ARG A 56 12.51 -2.09 -12.13
N PRO A 57 12.32 -1.28 -13.18
CA PRO A 57 11.00 -0.84 -13.59
C PRO A 57 10.06 -2.03 -13.78
N PHE A 58 8.84 -1.94 -13.23
CA PHE A 58 7.86 -3.01 -13.33
C PHE A 58 6.98 -2.83 -14.57
N PRO A 59 7.09 -3.68 -15.60
CA PRO A 59 6.24 -3.54 -16.78
C PRO A 59 4.81 -3.95 -16.44
N LEU A 60 3.82 -3.12 -16.78
CA LEU A 60 2.40 -3.42 -16.56
C LEU A 60 1.99 -4.77 -17.18
N ALA A 61 2.58 -5.13 -18.33
CA ALA A 61 2.33 -6.40 -19.01
C ALA A 61 2.82 -7.64 -18.23
N ALA A 62 3.66 -7.47 -17.19
CA ALA A 62 4.07 -8.58 -16.32
C ALA A 62 3.15 -8.78 -15.12
N VAL A 63 2.20 -7.88 -14.86
CA VAL A 63 1.23 -8.04 -13.77
C VAL A 63 0.23 -9.13 -14.15
N PHE A 64 0.16 -10.17 -13.34
CA PHE A 64 -0.59 -11.39 -13.68
C PHE A 64 -2.10 -11.13 -13.79
N SER A 65 -2.66 -10.45 -12.79
CA SER A 65 -4.09 -10.10 -12.74
C SER A 65 -4.26 -8.60 -12.44
N PRO A 66 -4.15 -7.71 -13.44
CA PRO A 66 -4.20 -6.26 -13.22
C PRO A 66 -5.47 -5.77 -12.51
N ALA A 67 -6.62 -6.38 -12.82
CA ALA A 67 -7.91 -6.10 -12.19
C ALA A 67 -8.04 -6.63 -10.74
N GLN A 68 -7.04 -7.36 -10.24
CA GLN A 68 -6.99 -7.83 -8.85
C GLN A 68 -5.64 -7.51 -8.18
N CYS A 69 -4.82 -6.68 -8.80
CA CYS A 69 -3.57 -6.18 -8.22
C CYS A 69 -3.80 -4.76 -7.73
N VAL A 70 -3.72 -4.53 -6.42
CA VAL A 70 -3.82 -3.22 -5.79
C VAL A 70 -2.58 -2.40 -6.13
N TRP A 71 -2.80 -1.25 -6.74
CA TRP A 71 -1.77 -0.25 -7.02
C TRP A 71 -1.69 0.81 -5.91
N ALA A 72 -2.82 1.33 -5.46
CA ALA A 72 -2.87 2.37 -4.44
C ALA A 72 -3.92 2.07 -3.35
N ALA A 73 -3.62 2.50 -2.14
CA ALA A 73 -4.50 2.37 -0.99
C ALA A 73 -4.35 3.58 -0.07
N GLU A 74 -5.37 3.83 0.77
CA GLU A 74 -5.33 4.93 1.73
C GLU A 74 -4.33 4.69 2.86
N LEU A 75 -3.43 5.64 3.04
CA LEU A 75 -2.50 5.69 4.16
C LEU A 75 -3.20 6.20 5.41
N ALA A 76 -2.93 5.58 6.54
CA ALA A 76 -3.37 6.03 7.85
C ALA A 76 -2.74 7.38 8.22
N GLU A 77 -3.30 8.03 9.22
CA GLU A 77 -2.73 9.24 9.83
C GLU A 77 -1.45 8.90 10.59
N ARG A 78 -1.48 7.79 11.34
CA ARG A 78 -0.42 7.31 12.23
C ARG A 78 -0.23 5.81 12.06
N ASN A 79 1.00 5.36 12.29
CA ASN A 79 1.31 3.95 12.45
C ASN A 79 0.53 3.40 13.65
N SER A 80 -0.24 2.34 13.45
CA SER A 80 -1.13 1.77 14.49
C SER A 80 -0.38 1.21 15.70
N ARG A 81 0.91 0.89 15.58
CA ARG A 81 1.74 0.35 16.67
C ARG A 81 2.61 1.41 17.33
N THR A 82 3.25 2.26 16.55
CA THR A 82 4.22 3.24 17.08
C THR A 82 3.61 4.61 17.36
N GLY A 83 2.41 4.90 16.82
CA GLY A 83 1.77 6.21 16.89
C GLY A 83 2.47 7.30 16.06
N MET A 84 3.57 6.99 15.38
CA MET A 84 4.30 7.92 14.53
C MET A 84 3.45 8.33 13.32
N LEU A 85 3.59 9.57 12.86
CA LEU A 85 2.90 10.05 11.67
C LEU A 85 3.37 9.31 10.41
N ILE A 86 2.42 8.91 9.58
CA ILE A 86 2.73 8.36 8.26
C ILE A 86 2.96 9.51 7.29
N LYS A 87 4.21 9.63 6.84
CA LYS A 87 4.67 10.66 5.89
C LYS A 87 5.16 10.09 4.57
N GLY A 88 5.43 8.79 4.52
CA GLY A 88 5.82 8.10 3.30
C GLY A 88 4.67 8.05 2.29
N ASP A 89 5.01 7.88 1.02
CA ASP A 89 4.08 7.77 -0.11
C ASP A 89 3.94 6.31 -0.61
N HIS A 90 4.53 5.35 0.11
CA HIS A 90 4.46 3.93 -0.20
C HIS A 90 3.97 3.11 1.00
N PHE A 91 3.28 2.02 0.71
CA PHE A 91 3.08 0.91 1.65
C PHE A 91 3.82 -0.32 1.11
N MET A 92 4.29 -1.17 2.02
CA MET A 92 5.30 -2.18 1.72
C MET A 92 4.80 -3.59 2.05
N PRO A 93 3.91 -4.15 1.21
CA PRO A 93 3.25 -5.42 1.48
C PRO A 93 4.17 -6.63 1.41
N MET A 94 5.34 -6.52 0.77
CA MET A 94 6.38 -7.55 0.79
C MET A 94 6.89 -7.89 2.20
N TYR A 95 6.73 -6.97 3.16
CA TYR A 95 7.08 -7.17 4.56
C TYR A 95 5.88 -7.55 5.42
N TRP A 96 4.68 -7.73 4.87
CA TRP A 96 3.51 -8.14 5.64
C TRP A 96 3.49 -9.64 5.88
N GLY A 97 2.90 -10.04 7.00
CA GLY A 97 2.68 -11.42 7.33
C GLY A 97 3.70 -12.04 8.26
N THR A 98 3.52 -13.33 8.54
CA THR A 98 4.36 -14.15 9.41
C THR A 98 4.39 -15.58 8.87
N PRO A 99 5.41 -15.98 8.10
CA PRO A 99 6.53 -15.17 7.64
C PRO A 99 6.12 -14.16 6.54
N PRO A 100 6.85 -13.05 6.39
CA PRO A 100 6.69 -12.17 5.23
C PRO A 100 7.33 -12.75 3.97
N ARG A 101 6.97 -12.22 2.79
CA ARG A 101 7.59 -12.62 1.51
C ARG A 101 9.07 -12.23 1.45
N VAL A 102 9.40 -11.02 1.91
CA VAL A 102 10.78 -10.55 2.05
C VAL A 102 11.13 -10.55 3.54
N VAL A 103 12.19 -11.29 3.89
CA VAL A 103 12.62 -11.43 5.29
C VAL A 103 13.46 -10.22 5.70
N ASP A 104 12.82 -9.31 6.42
CA ASP A 104 13.44 -8.20 7.12
C ASP A 104 12.65 -7.97 8.42
N SER A 105 13.25 -8.31 9.55
CA SER A 105 12.56 -8.28 10.85
C SER A 105 12.21 -6.86 11.27
N GLN A 106 13.06 -5.88 10.96
CA GLN A 106 12.82 -4.48 11.32
C GLN A 106 11.66 -3.93 10.49
N MET A 107 11.68 -4.14 9.17
CA MET A 107 10.60 -3.68 8.29
C MET A 107 9.29 -4.40 8.55
N ASN A 108 9.32 -5.70 8.82
CA ASN A 108 8.12 -6.47 9.22
C ASN A 108 7.51 -5.88 10.49
N MET A 109 8.29 -5.68 11.56
CA MET A 109 7.78 -5.10 12.81
C MET A 109 7.20 -3.70 12.63
N MET A 110 7.78 -2.88 11.74
CA MET A 110 7.30 -1.52 11.47
C MET A 110 6.01 -1.50 10.65
N THR A 111 5.84 -2.42 9.70
CA THR A 111 4.77 -2.40 8.69
C THR A 111 3.64 -3.40 8.96
N TRP A 112 3.85 -4.35 9.86
CA TRP A 112 2.94 -5.44 10.17
C TRP A 112 2.65 -5.57 11.68
N ASP A 113 1.36 -5.64 12.01
CA ASP A 113 0.89 -6.05 13.33
C ASP A 113 0.53 -7.54 13.29
N ALA A 114 1.46 -8.39 13.74
CA ALA A 114 1.25 -9.84 13.74
C ALA A 114 0.14 -10.30 14.70
N THR A 115 -0.15 -9.53 15.77
CA THR A 115 -1.23 -9.86 16.71
C THR A 115 -2.59 -9.64 16.08
N ARG A 116 -2.73 -8.58 15.27
CA ARG A 116 -3.98 -8.25 14.56
C ARG A 116 -4.08 -8.88 13.17
N GLY A 117 -2.95 -9.29 12.59
CA GLY A 117 -2.86 -9.71 11.20
C GLY A 117 -3.13 -8.55 10.23
N GLU A 118 -2.58 -7.36 10.49
CA GLU A 118 -2.92 -6.13 9.77
C GLU A 118 -1.73 -5.23 9.45
N PRO A 119 -1.79 -4.44 8.36
CA PRO A 119 -0.80 -3.43 8.06
C PRO A 119 -0.90 -2.28 9.05
N THR A 120 0.24 -1.75 9.46
CA THR A 120 0.29 -0.67 10.46
C THR A 120 0.11 0.72 9.85
N THR A 121 0.30 0.85 8.54
CA THR A 121 0.40 2.14 7.83
C THR A 121 -0.82 2.49 6.97
N LEU A 122 -1.80 1.60 6.85
CA LEU A 122 -2.97 1.77 5.98
C LEU A 122 -4.27 2.05 6.77
N ALA A 123 -5.11 2.92 6.21
CA ALA A 123 -6.41 3.30 6.75
C ALA A 123 -7.51 2.26 6.42
N ILE A 124 -7.27 0.98 6.74
CA ILE A 124 -8.06 -0.18 6.28
C ILE A 124 -9.53 -0.25 6.75
N ARG A 125 -9.98 0.72 7.55
CA ARG A 125 -11.33 0.77 8.12
C ARG A 125 -12.02 2.11 7.99
N ARG A 126 -11.38 3.11 7.37
CA ARG A 126 -11.84 4.51 7.37
C ARG A 126 -13.24 4.64 6.76
N HIS A 127 -13.57 3.82 5.77
CA HIS A 127 -14.81 3.91 5.02
C HIS A 127 -15.71 2.72 5.36
N HIS A 128 -16.57 2.86 6.38
CA HIS A 128 -17.53 1.81 6.77
C HIS A 128 -16.90 0.44 7.04
N GLY A 129 -15.71 0.41 7.65
CA GLY A 129 -14.99 -0.83 7.97
C GLY A 129 -14.14 -1.39 6.82
N GLY A 130 -14.00 -0.65 5.73
CA GLY A 130 -13.08 -0.95 4.62
C GLY A 130 -12.35 0.28 4.12
N ALA A 131 -11.78 0.16 2.91
CA ALA A 131 -11.10 1.24 2.21
C ALA A 131 -11.35 1.16 0.71
N ASN A 132 -11.12 2.27 0.01
CA ASN A 132 -11.07 2.28 -1.45
C ASN A 132 -9.67 1.88 -1.91
N TYR A 133 -9.61 0.94 -2.84
CA TYR A 133 -8.38 0.48 -3.47
C TYR A 133 -8.42 0.81 -4.95
N VAL A 134 -7.31 1.31 -5.49
CA VAL A 134 -7.10 1.47 -6.93
C VAL A 134 -6.30 0.27 -7.41
N PHE A 135 -6.74 -0.34 -8.49
CA PHE A 135 -6.11 -1.50 -9.10
C PHE A 135 -5.23 -1.12 -10.29
N VAL A 136 -4.36 -2.02 -10.71
CA VAL A 136 -3.36 -1.78 -11.77
C VAL A 136 -4.01 -1.49 -13.13
N ASP A 137 -5.19 -2.03 -13.40
CA ASP A 137 -5.96 -1.70 -14.62
C ASP A 137 -6.64 -0.31 -14.57
N GLY A 138 -6.52 0.40 -13.43
CA GLY A 138 -7.02 1.76 -13.23
C GLY A 138 -8.41 1.86 -12.59
N HIS A 139 -9.13 0.76 -12.37
CA HIS A 139 -10.41 0.85 -11.67
C HIS A 139 -10.20 1.04 -10.15
N ALA A 140 -11.24 1.55 -9.47
CA ALA A 140 -11.25 1.69 -8.03
C ALA A 140 -12.47 0.95 -7.45
N LYS A 141 -12.30 0.29 -6.30
CA LYS A 141 -13.38 -0.42 -5.63
C LYS A 141 -13.19 -0.45 -4.11
N TRP A 142 -14.31 -0.43 -3.40
CA TRP A 142 -14.32 -0.60 -1.95
C TRP A 142 -14.16 -2.07 -1.57
N HIS A 143 -13.29 -2.35 -0.62
CA HIS A 143 -13.09 -3.68 -0.04
C HIS A 143 -12.79 -3.60 1.45
N GLN A 144 -13.04 -4.69 2.18
CA GLN A 144 -12.42 -4.89 3.48
C GLN A 144 -11.00 -5.42 3.29
N PHE A 145 -10.09 -5.16 4.22
CA PHE A 145 -8.71 -5.64 4.10
C PHE A 145 -8.61 -7.17 3.96
N ARG A 146 -9.50 -7.93 4.64
CA ARG A 146 -9.56 -9.38 4.49
C ARG A 146 -9.95 -9.85 3.09
N ASP A 147 -10.57 -8.98 2.30
CA ASP A 147 -10.91 -9.27 0.91
C ASP A 147 -9.68 -9.17 0.01
N THR A 148 -8.66 -8.38 0.39
CA THR A 148 -7.45 -8.14 -0.42
C THR A 148 -6.23 -8.90 0.08
N TRP A 149 -6.20 -9.27 1.37
CA TRP A 149 -5.08 -9.99 1.98
C TRP A 149 -5.54 -10.97 3.05
N ARG A 150 -4.96 -12.17 3.05
CA ARG A 150 -5.19 -13.18 4.10
C ARG A 150 -4.02 -14.14 4.19
N GLN A 151 -3.59 -14.43 5.41
CA GLN A 151 -2.55 -15.42 5.69
C GLN A 151 -2.90 -16.22 6.94
N ILE A 152 -2.49 -17.49 6.94
CA ILE A 152 -2.42 -18.31 8.14
C ILE A 152 -0.98 -18.20 8.65
N PRO A 153 -0.73 -17.76 9.90
CA PRO A 153 0.63 -17.66 10.43
C PRO A 153 1.40 -18.98 10.28
N GLY A 154 2.65 -18.88 9.83
CA GLY A 154 3.51 -20.01 9.47
C GLY A 154 3.47 -20.38 7.98
N TYR A 155 2.52 -19.86 7.20
CA TYR A 155 2.36 -20.16 5.77
C TYR A 155 2.38 -18.89 4.93
N PRO A 156 2.70 -18.97 3.61
CA PRO A 156 2.50 -17.85 2.69
C PRO A 156 1.03 -17.37 2.67
N PRO A 157 0.77 -16.11 2.29
CA PRO A 157 -0.61 -15.60 2.22
C PRO A 157 -1.43 -16.40 1.21
N VAL A 158 -2.59 -16.88 1.65
CA VAL A 158 -3.58 -17.54 0.79
C VAL A 158 -4.28 -16.55 -0.12
N ARG A 159 -4.26 -15.25 0.23
CA ARG A 159 -4.72 -14.17 -0.62
C ARG A 159 -3.76 -12.99 -0.53
N ASP A 160 -3.31 -12.51 -1.68
CA ASP A 160 -2.39 -11.40 -1.78
C ASP A 160 -2.62 -10.62 -3.07
N TRP A 161 -3.57 -9.68 -3.01
CA TRP A 161 -3.87 -8.78 -4.11
C TRP A 161 -2.79 -7.70 -4.29
N TYR A 162 -1.68 -7.74 -3.57
CA TYR A 162 -0.64 -6.72 -3.65
C TYR A 162 0.57 -7.19 -4.45
N ASP A 163 0.90 -8.47 -4.44
CA ASP A 163 2.01 -8.98 -5.22
C ASP A 163 1.64 -9.09 -6.72
N PRO A 164 2.28 -8.32 -7.62
CA PRO A 164 1.96 -8.31 -9.05
C PRO A 164 2.23 -9.65 -9.75
N MET A 165 3.04 -10.53 -9.16
CA MET A 165 3.36 -11.85 -9.70
C MET A 165 2.50 -12.97 -9.10
N LYS A 166 1.54 -12.65 -8.23
CA LYS A 166 0.64 -13.63 -7.63
C LYS A 166 -0.39 -14.11 -8.66
N ALA A 167 -0.25 -15.37 -9.09
CA ALA A 167 -1.14 -15.97 -10.08
C ALA A 167 -2.51 -16.36 -9.51
N ASP A 168 -2.52 -16.89 -8.28
CA ASP A 168 -3.72 -17.42 -7.63
C ASP A 168 -4.18 -16.45 -6.53
N ASN A 169 -5.28 -15.73 -6.82
CA ASN A 169 -5.87 -14.72 -5.94
C ASN A 169 -7.33 -15.02 -5.51
N GLN A 170 -7.76 -16.29 -5.64
CA GLN A 170 -9.10 -16.76 -5.28
C GLN A 170 -9.26 -16.95 -3.75
#